data_AF-A0A5K1EN24-F1
#
_entry.id   AF-A0A5K1EN24-F1
#
_cell.length_a   1.000
_cell.length_b   1.000
_cell.length_c   1.000
_cell.angle_alpha   90.00
_cell.angle_beta   90.00
_cell.angle_gamma   90.00
#
_symmetry.space_group_name_H-M   'P 1'
#
loop_
_entity.id
_entity.type
_entity.pdbx_description
1 polymer ?
#
loop_
_entity_poly.entity_id
_entity_poly.type
_entity_poly.pdbx_seq_one_letter_code
_entity_poly.pdbx_strand_id
1 'polypeptide(L)' 'MTVTWTSGYDIHEAEPFVSWGPKGGPKTQSPAGTLTFN' A
#
# COMPACT_ATOMS: atom_id res chain seq x y z
N MET A 1 4.36 7.45 -10.64
CA MET A 1 5.16 6.33 -10.07
C MET A 1 4.21 5.39 -9.37
N THR A 2 4.41 4.08 -9.49
CA THR A 2 3.60 3.06 -8.80
C THR A 2 4.49 2.30 -7.83
N VAL A 3 3.90 1.86 -6.70
CA VAL A 3 4.59 1.04 -5.70
C VAL A 3 3.89 -0.32 -5.68
N THR A 4 4.64 -1.38 -5.92
CA THR A 4 4.16 -2.77 -5.90
C THR A 4 5.02 -3.56 -4.94
N TRP A 5 4.39 -4.32 -4.06
CA TRP A 5 5.04 -5.17 -3.08
C TRP A 5 4.20 -6.43 -2.85
N THR A 6 4.78 -7.41 -2.15
CA THR A 6 4.12 -8.64 -1.76
C THR A 6 3.98 -8.69 -0.25
N SER A 7 2.80 -9.09 0.23
CA SER A 7 2.51 -9.32 1.64
C SER A 7 1.78 -10.65 1.82
N GLY A 8 1.80 -11.17 3.05
CA GLY A 8 0.99 -12.33 3.45
C GLY A 8 -0.36 -11.96 4.06
N TYR A 9 -0.84 -10.73 3.83
CA TYR A 9 -2.12 -10.25 4.33
C TYR A 9 -3.12 -10.12 3.18
N ASP A 10 -4.28 -10.75 3.34
CA ASP A 10 -5.44 -10.50 2.47
C ASP A 10 -6.16 -9.19 2.85
N ILE A 11 -7.00 -8.68 1.95
CA ILE A 11 -7.78 -7.45 2.16
C ILE A 11 -8.76 -7.55 3.35
N HIS A 12 -9.10 -8.77 3.76
CA HIS A 12 -9.94 -9.02 4.94
C HIS A 12 -9.16 -9.04 6.26
N GLU A 13 -7.83 -9.18 6.19
CA GLU A 13 -6.94 -9.21 7.36
C GLU A 13 -6.36 -7.83 7.65
N ALA A 14 -6.03 -7.07 6.59
CA ALA A 14 -5.52 -5.70 6.70
C ALA A 14 -5.89 -4.86 5.48
N GLU A 15 -6.13 -3.56 5.69
CA GLU A 15 -6.32 -2.59 4.61
C GLU A 15 -4.95 -2.09 4.09
N PRO A 16 -4.58 -2.36 2.83
CA PRO A 16 -3.27 -1.98 2.31
C PRO A 16 -3.24 -0.51 1.86
N PHE A 17 -2.18 0.21 2.23
CA PHE A 17 -1.96 1.58 1.81
C PHE A 17 -0.47 1.91 1.70
N VAL A 18 -0.15 2.97 0.96
CA VAL A 18 1.18 3.57 0.91
C VAL A 18 1.16 4.93 1.61
N SER A 19 2.06 5.14 2.57
CA SER A 19 2.33 6.46 3.12
C SER A 19 3.50 7.11 2.40
N TRP A 20 3.25 8.23 1.73
CA TRP A 20 4.26 8.90 0.91
C TRP A 20 4.15 10.42 0.96
N GLY A 21 5.22 11.09 0.56
CA GLY A 21 5.36 12.54 0.59
C GLY A 21 6.83 12.94 0.45
N PRO A 22 7.12 14.24 0.28
CA PRO A 22 8.50 14.73 0.21
C PRO A 22 9.27 14.41 1.50
N LYS A 23 10.58 14.18 1.36
CA LYS A 23 11.46 13.91 2.51
C LYS A 23 11.42 15.11 3.48
N GLY A 24 11.08 14.85 4.74
CA GLY A 24 10.96 15.88 5.78
C GLY A 24 9.66 16.70 5.73
N GLY A 25 8.75 16.40 4.80
CA GLY A 25 7.44 17.04 4.72
C GLY A 25 6.29 16.15 5.23
N PRO A 26 5.04 16.66 5.17
CA PRO A 26 3.86 15.89 5.53
C PRO A 26 3.70 14.69 4.59
N LYS A 27 3.20 13.58 5.15
CA LYS A 27 2.88 12.38 4.38
C LYS A 27 1.38 12.23 4.21
N THR A 28 0.98 11.78 3.05
CA THR A 28 -0.39 11.35 2.75
C THR A 28 -0.47 9.83 2.68
N GLN A 29 -1.66 9.28 2.91
CA GLN A 29 -1.96 7.87 2.70
C GLN A 29 -2.72 7.71 1.39
N SER A 30 -2.36 6.71 0.60
CA SER A 30 -3.07 6.34 -0.61
C SER A 30 -3.38 4.83 -0.57
N PRO A 31 -4.62 4.41 -0.87
CA PRO A 31 -5.00 3.00 -0.83
C PRO A 31 -4.25 2.21 -1.91
N ALA A 32 -4.08 0.91 -1.69
CA ALA A 32 -3.49 0.00 -2.67
C ALA A 32 -4.48 -1.10 -3.06
N GLY A 33 -4.37 -1.56 -4.32
CA GLY A 33 -5.09 -2.75 -4.78
C GLY A 33 -4.28 -4.01 -4.49
N THR A 34 -4.95 -5.07 -4.05
CA THR A 34 -4.34 -6.38 -3.83
C THR A 34 -4.68 -7.31 -5.00
N LEU A 35 -3.68 -8.02 -5.52
CA LEU A 35 -3.83 -9.05 -6.55
C LEU A 35 -3.25 -10.37 -6.04
N THR A 36 -3.96 -11.48 -6.28
CA THR A 36 -3.51 -12.84 -5.97
C THR A 36 -4.01 -13.81 -7.05
N PHE A 37 -3.47 -15.02 -7.09
CA PHE A 37 -3.82 -16.09 -8.02
C PHE A 37 -3.81 -17.45 -7.30
N ASN A 38 -4.54 -18.43 -7.83
CA ASN A 38 -4.58 -19.81 -7.31
C ASN A 38 -3.59 -20.72 -8.03
#